data_AF-A0A2C5Z1M8-F1
#
_entry.id   AF-A0A2C5Z1M8-F1
#
_cell.length_a   1.000
_cell.length_b   1.000
_cell.length_c   1.000
_cell.angle_alpha   90.00
_cell.angle_beta   90.00
_cell.angle_gamma   90.00
#
_symmetry.space_group_name_H-M   'P 1'
#
loop_
_entity.id
_entity.type
_entity.pdbx_description
1 polymer ?
#
loop_
_entity_poly.entity_id
_entity_poly.type
_entity_poly.pdbx_seq_one_letter_code
_entity_poly.pdbx_strand_id
1 'polypeptide(L)'
;MPALIAIIDKTVSGDKSILLYYNTSPAKLAYIVKSGTTEDDSASDIKPAGNDDYGYILNPSQMGGLIWKGTNYITALTTPDSDMNHAPDTYRVCTLLPRYQELATTTRDNQAVAMCTDALIQKDR
;
A
#
# COMPACT_ATOMS: atom_id res chain seq x y z
N MET A 1 13.02 3.94 -7.19
CA MET A 1 12.12 4.99 -6.67
C MET A 1 11.31 4.36 -5.54
N PRO A 2 10.95 5.09 -4.47
CA PRO A 2 10.08 4.54 -3.43
C PRO A 2 8.76 4.08 -4.06
N ALA A 3 8.29 2.90 -3.66
CA ALA A 3 6.95 2.47 -4.00
C ALA A 3 5.97 3.47 -3.37
N LEU A 4 4.92 3.86 -4.10
CA LEU A 4 3.99 4.92 -3.73
C LEU A 4 2.57 4.52 -4.13
N ILE A 5 1.58 4.79 -3.27
CA ILE A 5 0.16 4.69 -3.61
C ILE A 5 -0.63 5.76 -2.87
N ALA A 6 -1.61 6.36 -3.55
CA ALA A 6 -2.52 7.33 -2.96
C ALA A 6 -3.92 6.75 -2.88
N ILE A 7 -4.55 6.86 -1.71
CA ILE A 7 -5.94 6.50 -1.48
C ILE A 7 -6.72 7.76 -1.16
N ILE A 8 -7.82 8.01 -1.87
CA ILE A 8 -8.75 9.09 -1.56
C ILE A 8 -9.78 8.57 -0.57
N ASP A 9 -9.71 9.05 0.66
CA ASP A 9 -10.72 8.82 1.67
C ASP A 9 -11.85 9.86 1.52
N LYS A 10 -13.06 9.35 1.26
CA LYS A 10 -14.29 10.12 1.09
C LYS A 10 -15.26 9.97 2.27
N THR A 11 -14.83 9.33 3.35
CA THR A 11 -15.68 9.07 4.51
C THR A 11 -15.90 10.31 5.37
N VAL A 12 -15.02 11.32 5.25
CA VAL A 12 -15.17 12.61 5.92
C VAL A 12 -16.05 13.53 5.07
N SER A 13 -17.13 14.04 5.67
CA SER A 13 -18.02 15.01 5.03
C SER A 13 -17.37 16.39 4.99
N GLY A 14 -17.29 17.00 3.81
CA GLY A 14 -16.74 18.37 3.62
C GLY A 14 -15.26 18.44 3.26
N ASP A 15 -14.44 17.46 3.68
CA ASP A 15 -13.02 17.36 3.32
C ASP A 15 -12.70 15.98 2.75
N LYS A 16 -12.07 15.96 1.58
CA LYS A 16 -11.45 14.73 1.05
C LYS A 16 -10.07 14.63 1.68
N SER A 17 -9.74 13.49 2.28
CA SER A 17 -8.39 13.23 2.74
C SER A 17 -7.69 12.32 1.75
N ILE A 18 -6.48 12.66 1.35
CA ILE A 18 -5.60 11.82 0.53
C ILE A 18 -4.60 11.16 1.49
N LEU A 19 -4.66 9.84 1.57
CA LEU A 19 -3.67 9.03 2.27
C LEU A 19 -2.60 8.62 1.27
N LEU A 20 -1.42 9.22 1.38
CA LEU A 20 -0.26 8.88 0.55
C LEU A 20 0.61 7.89 1.29
N TYR A 21 0.60 6.63 0.85
CA TYR A 21 1.44 5.56 1.37
C TYR A 21 2.72 5.44 0.57
N TYR A 22 3.84 5.19 1.24
CA TYR A 22 5.13 5.01 0.60
C TYR A 22 6.08 4.10 1.38
N ASN A 23 7.04 3.55 0.65
CA ASN A 23 8.14 2.77 1.21
C ASN A 23 9.24 3.68 1.77
N THR A 24 9.64 3.47 3.03
CA THR A 24 10.81 4.13 3.65
C THR A 24 12.09 3.30 3.46
N SER A 25 13.29 3.89 3.59
CA SER A 25 14.54 3.21 3.18
C SER A 25 15.04 2.04 4.05
N PRO A 26 14.30 1.56 5.07
CA PRO A 26 14.45 0.19 5.58
C PRO A 26 13.13 -0.61 5.53
N ALA A 27 12.29 -0.33 4.53
CA ALA A 27 11.10 -1.11 4.18
C ALA A 27 9.84 -0.96 5.04
N LYS A 28 9.79 0.10 5.84
CA LYS A 28 8.60 0.43 6.60
C LYS A 28 7.62 1.12 5.69
N LEU A 29 6.39 0.63 5.67
CA LEU A 29 5.29 1.34 5.05
C LEU A 29 4.96 2.53 5.94
N ALA A 30 5.01 3.73 5.37
CA ALA A 30 4.59 4.95 6.04
C ALA A 30 3.47 5.60 5.23
N TYR A 31 2.71 6.48 5.88
CA TYR A 31 1.74 7.31 5.20
C TYR A 31 1.77 8.75 5.68
N ILE A 32 1.35 9.62 4.80
CA ILE A 32 1.08 11.02 5.08
C ILE A 32 -0.39 11.26 4.76
N VAL A 33 -1.07 12.02 5.62
CA VAL A 33 -2.41 12.53 5.34
C VAL A 33 -2.25 13.90 4.69
N LYS A 34 -2.92 14.09 3.56
CA LYS A 34 -3.04 15.36 2.86
C LYS A 34 -4.50 15.73 2.70
N SER A 35 -4.82 17.01 2.80
CA SER A 35 -6.08 17.55 2.37
C SER A 35 -6.19 17.46 0.84
N GLY A 36 -7.36 17.04 0.38
CA GLY A 36 -7.76 17.04 -1.02
C GLY A 36 -8.55 18.29 -1.41
N THR A 37 -8.69 19.26 -0.50
CA THR A 37 -9.51 20.48 -0.66
C THR A 37 -8.71 21.76 -0.41
N THR A 38 -7.70 21.73 0.47
CA THR A 38 -6.86 22.90 0.80
C THR A 38 -5.46 22.75 0.23
N GLU A 39 -4.99 23.76 -0.50
CA GLU A 39 -3.66 23.74 -1.13
C GLU A 39 -2.51 23.88 -0.12
N ASP A 40 -2.74 24.59 1.00
CA ASP A 40 -1.73 24.87 2.04
C ASP A 40 -1.77 23.85 3.20
N ASP A 41 -1.97 22.57 2.85
CA ASP A 41 -1.86 21.50 3.84
C ASP A 41 -0.40 21.04 3.95
N SER A 42 0.35 21.70 4.83
CA SER A 42 1.65 21.23 5.29
C SER A 42 1.46 19.83 5.88
N ALA A 43 2.02 18.80 5.24
CA ALA A 43 1.90 17.44 5.75
C ALA A 43 2.50 17.39 7.14
N SER A 44 1.67 17.35 8.18
CA SER A 44 2.17 17.67 9.51
C SER A 44 3.08 16.56 10.01
N ASP A 45 2.80 15.29 9.70
CA ASP A 45 3.54 14.17 10.26
C ASP A 45 3.54 12.93 9.36
N ILE A 46 4.72 12.34 9.21
CA ILE A 46 4.90 11.00 8.64
C ILE A 46 4.47 9.98 9.69
N LYS A 47 3.50 9.12 9.36
CA LYS A 47 2.97 8.10 10.26
C LYS A 47 3.41 6.70 9.81
N PRO A 48 3.87 5.81 10.70
CA PRO A 48 4.08 4.41 10.35
C PRO A 48 2.73 3.76 10.00
N ALA A 49 2.74 2.86 9.02
CA ALA A 49 1.57 2.13 8.54
C ALA A 49 1.85 0.62 8.54
N GLY A 50 1.33 -0.09 9.54
CA GLY A 50 1.38 -1.55 9.59
C GLY A 50 2.52 -2.10 10.45
N ASN A 51 2.72 -3.42 10.33
CA ASN A 51 3.70 -4.16 11.12
C ASN A 51 4.93 -4.49 10.25
N ASP A 52 6.10 -4.00 10.68
CA ASP A 52 7.35 -4.03 9.91
C ASP A 52 8.12 -5.36 10.02
N ASP A 53 7.58 -6.35 10.75
CA ASP A 53 8.39 -7.46 11.30
C ASP A 53 8.65 -8.64 10.34
N TYR A 54 8.08 -8.66 9.13
CA TYR A 54 7.98 -9.90 8.32
C TYR A 54 8.57 -9.81 6.90
N GLY A 55 9.11 -8.67 6.49
CA GLY A 55 9.72 -8.52 5.18
C GLY A 55 9.75 -7.09 4.67
N TYR A 56 10.50 -6.88 3.59
CA TYR A 56 10.72 -5.59 2.99
C TYR A 56 10.00 -5.39 1.65
N ILE A 57 9.45 -4.18 1.43
CA ILE A 57 8.92 -3.76 0.13
C ILE A 57 10.07 -3.62 -0.87
N LEU A 58 9.98 -4.32 -2.00
CA LEU A 58 11.00 -4.32 -3.03
C LEU A 58 11.14 -2.93 -3.70
N ASN A 59 12.35 -2.57 -4.14
CA ASN A 59 12.60 -1.39 -4.95
C ASN A 59 13.36 -1.80 -6.23
N PRO A 60 12.84 -1.49 -7.44
CA PRO A 60 11.55 -0.85 -7.72
C PRO A 60 10.35 -1.80 -7.52
N SER A 61 9.32 -1.34 -6.81
CA SER A 61 7.98 -1.96 -6.77
C SER A 61 6.95 -0.86 -6.90
N GLN A 62 5.79 -1.19 -7.45
CA GLN A 62 4.58 -0.37 -7.34
C GLN A 62 3.67 -0.98 -6.27
N MET A 63 2.98 -0.13 -5.53
CA MET A 63 1.97 -0.57 -4.55
C MET A 63 0.58 -0.51 -5.17
N GLY A 64 -0.24 -1.50 -4.85
CA GLY A 64 -1.68 -1.44 -5.03
C GLY A 64 -2.35 -1.04 -3.72
N GLY A 65 -3.47 -0.33 -3.79
CA GLY A 65 -4.22 0.04 -2.60
C GLY A 65 -5.67 0.38 -2.89
N LEU A 66 -6.54 0.10 -1.93
CA LEU A 66 -7.97 0.43 -1.97
C LEU A 66 -8.56 0.57 -0.57
N ILE A 67 -9.75 1.16 -0.49
CA ILE A 67 -10.60 1.10 0.70
C ILE A 67 -11.69 0.06 0.47
N TRP A 68 -11.79 -0.92 1.36
CA TRP A 68 -12.90 -1.87 1.37
C TRP A 68 -13.56 -1.90 2.75
N LYS A 69 -14.86 -1.63 2.79
CA LYS A 69 -15.67 -1.59 4.03
C LYS A 69 -15.04 -0.74 5.15
N GLY A 70 -14.49 0.43 4.79
CA GLY A 70 -13.85 1.35 5.74
C GLY A 70 -12.46 0.93 6.22
N THR A 71 -11.87 -0.13 5.65
CA THR A 71 -10.50 -0.57 5.94
C THR A 71 -9.60 -0.31 4.75
N ASN A 72 -8.42 0.26 4.99
CA ASN A 72 -7.40 0.45 3.96
C ASN A 72 -6.64 -0.84 3.74
N TYR A 73 -6.58 -1.25 2.49
CA TYR A 73 -5.76 -2.36 2.04
C TYR A 73 -4.63 -1.82 1.19
N ILE A 74 -3.42 -2.25 1.49
CA ILE A 74 -2.21 -1.92 0.74
C ILE A 74 -1.51 -3.23 0.43
N THR A 75 -1.11 -3.44 -0.81
CA THR A 75 -0.40 -4.63 -1.26
C THR A 75 0.82 -4.20 -2.08
N ALA A 76 1.93 -4.89 -1.89
CA ALA A 76 3.16 -4.63 -2.61
C ALA A 76 3.91 -5.93 -2.90
N LEU A 77 4.93 -5.86 -3.75
CA LEU A 77 5.93 -6.90 -3.79
C LEU A 77 6.84 -6.77 -2.57
N THR A 78 6.98 -7.88 -1.86
CA THR A 78 7.87 -8.01 -0.72
C THR A 78 8.78 -9.20 -0.86
N THR A 79 9.79 -9.22 0.00
CA THR A 79 10.69 -10.33 0.18
C THR A 79 11.04 -10.44 1.67
N PRO A 80 11.19 -11.65 2.21
CA PRO A 80 11.50 -11.84 3.61
C PRO A 80 12.82 -11.18 3.99
N ASP A 81 12.97 -10.77 5.25
CA ASP A 81 14.22 -10.17 5.76
C ASP A 81 15.40 -11.13 5.66
N SER A 82 15.16 -12.44 5.77
CA SER A 82 16.18 -13.48 5.58
C SER A 82 16.84 -13.40 4.20
N ASP A 83 16.10 -12.89 3.22
CA ASP A 83 16.48 -12.85 1.81
C ASP A 83 16.93 -11.43 1.42
N MET A 84 17.19 -10.54 2.37
CA MET A 84 17.61 -9.15 2.07
C MET A 84 18.95 -9.06 1.34
N ASN A 85 19.85 -10.01 1.59
CA ASN A 85 21.19 -10.04 1.00
C ASN A 85 21.29 -10.89 -0.27
N HIS A 86 20.19 -11.53 -0.69
CA HIS A 86 20.14 -12.38 -1.88
C HIS A 86 18.99 -11.90 -2.77
N ALA A 87 19.24 -11.58 -4.04
CA ALA A 87 18.14 -11.27 -4.95
C ALA A 87 17.32 -12.55 -5.19
N PRO A 88 16.08 -12.66 -4.70
CA PRO A 88 15.33 -13.90 -4.85
C PRO A 88 14.83 -14.03 -6.29
N ASP A 89 14.81 -15.26 -6.81
CA ASP A 89 14.25 -15.56 -8.15
C ASP A 89 12.71 -15.39 -8.19
N THR A 90 12.08 -15.47 -7.02
CA THR A 90 10.64 -15.31 -6.80
C THR A 90 10.36 -14.28 -5.71
N TYR A 91 9.48 -13.34 -6.01
CA TYR A 91 8.97 -12.35 -5.08
C TYR A 91 7.59 -12.71 -4.58
N ARG A 92 7.20 -12.16 -3.43
CA ARG A 92 5.90 -12.39 -2.82
C ARG A 92 5.04 -11.16 -3.01
N VAL A 93 3.79 -11.37 -3.40
CA VAL A 93 2.76 -10.33 -3.37
C VAL A 93 2.11 -10.41 -2.00
N CYS A 94 2.36 -9.41 -1.17
CA CYS A 94 1.89 -9.39 0.21
C CYS A 94 0.99 -8.19 0.47
N THR A 95 -0.12 -8.44 1.16
CA THR A 95 -0.86 -7.40 1.85
C THR A 95 0.00 -6.88 3.00
N LEU A 96 0.17 -5.57 3.08
CA LEU A 96 0.88 -4.85 4.13
C LEU A 96 -0.09 -4.28 5.18
N LEU A 97 -1.26 -3.84 4.72
CA LEU A 97 -2.36 -3.38 5.57
C LEU A 97 -3.66 -4.13 5.26
N PRO A 98 -4.46 -4.49 6.28
CA PRO A 98 -4.28 -4.15 7.71
C PRO A 98 -3.26 -5.04 8.45
N ARG A 99 -2.86 -6.15 7.83
CA ARG A 99 -1.88 -7.09 8.38
C ARG A 99 -0.98 -7.61 7.27
N TYR A 100 0.24 -8.00 7.64
CA TYR A 100 1.13 -8.70 6.73
C TYR A 100 0.55 -10.07 6.38
N GLN A 101 0.29 -10.31 5.09
CA GLN A 101 -0.20 -11.59 4.60
C GLN A 101 0.24 -11.83 3.16
N GLU A 102 0.89 -12.97 2.91
CA GLU A 102 1.20 -13.44 1.56
C GLU A 102 -0.08 -13.82 0.81
N LEU A 103 -0.21 -13.32 -0.42
CA LEU A 103 -1.34 -13.61 -1.31
C LEU A 103 -0.93 -14.52 -2.47
N ALA A 104 0.24 -14.27 -3.04
CA ALA A 104 0.75 -14.97 -4.22
C ALA A 104 2.27 -14.80 -4.34
N THR A 105 2.87 -15.50 -5.31
CA THR A 105 4.25 -15.31 -5.73
C THR A 105 4.33 -14.90 -7.20
N THR A 106 5.40 -14.19 -7.56
CA THR A 106 5.64 -13.71 -8.94
C THR A 106 7.13 -13.65 -9.23
N THR A 107 7.50 -13.52 -10.50
CA THR A 107 8.88 -13.28 -10.95
C THR A 107 9.22 -11.79 -10.91
N ARG A 108 10.52 -11.48 -11.01
CA ARG A 108 11.09 -10.12 -10.96
C ARG A 108 10.52 -9.14 -11.98
N ASP A 109 10.08 -9.65 -13.12
CA ASP A 109 9.66 -8.83 -14.25
C ASP A 109 8.32 -8.14 -13.99
N ASN A 110 7.51 -8.68 -13.08
CA ASN A 110 6.23 -8.11 -12.69
C ASN A 110 6.39 -7.30 -11.42
N GLN A 111 6.52 -5.98 -11.55
CA GLN A 111 6.69 -5.05 -10.42
C GLN A 111 5.42 -4.24 -10.12
N ALA A 112 4.37 -4.41 -10.92
CA ALA A 112 3.12 -3.69 -10.81
C ALA A 112 2.09 -4.50 -10.01
N VAL A 113 1.47 -3.85 -9.01
CA VAL A 113 0.37 -4.42 -8.24
C VAL A 113 -0.84 -3.51 -8.42
N ALA A 114 -1.96 -4.08 -8.86
CA ALA A 114 -3.24 -3.42 -8.91
C ALA A 114 -4.23 -4.17 -8.02
N MET A 115 -5.14 -3.42 -7.39
CA MET A 115 -6.20 -3.99 -6.56
C MET A 115 -7.54 -3.48 -7.04
N CYS A 116 -8.54 -4.36 -7.01
CA CYS A 116 -9.93 -4.02 -7.28
C CYS A 116 -10.84 -4.73 -6.27
N THR A 117 -12.04 -4.20 -6.10
CA THR A 117 -13.12 -4.91 -5.41
C THR A 117 -14.08 -5.46 -6.45
N ASP A 118 -14.56 -6.69 -6.28
CA ASP A 118 -15.71 -7.17 -7.03
C ASP A 118 -16.95 -6.36 -6.60
N ALA A 119 -17.32 -5.37 -7.40
CA ALA A 119 -18.63 -4.76 -7.30
C ALA A 119 -19.65 -5.75 -7.89
N LEU A 120 -20.17 -6.65 -7.05
CA LEU A 120 -21.44 -7.28 -7.37
C LEU A 120 -22.47 -6.15 -7.50
N ILE A 121 -22.80 -5.79 -8.74
CA ILE A 121 -23.97 -4.98 -9.07
C ILE A 121 -25.16 -5.79 -8.55
N GLN A 122 -25.61 -5.53 -7.32
CA GLN A 122 -26.95 -5.92 -6.90
C GLN A 122 -27.89 -5.09 -7.77
N LYS A 123 -28.32 -5.67 -8.89
CA LYS A 123 -29.55 -5.25 -9.55
C LYS A 123 -30.66 -5.53 -8.54
N ASP A 124 -31.14 -4.49 -7.89
CA ASP A 124 -32.40 -4.52 -7.17
C ASP A 124 -33.46 -5.16 -8.08
N ARG A 125 -34.05 -6.25 -7.58
CA ARG A 125 -35.22 -6.92 -8.16
C ARG A 125 -36.47 -6.41 -7.48
#